data_AF-A0A8H8CDZ8-F1
#
_entry.id   AF-A0A8H8CDZ8-F1
#
_cell.length_a   1.000
_cell.length_b   1.000
_cell.length_c   1.000
_cell.angle_alpha   90.00
_cell.angle_beta   90.00
_cell.angle_gamma   90.00
#
_symmetry.space_group_name_H-M   'P 1'
#
loop_
_entity.id
_entity.type
_entity.pdbx_description
1 polymer ?
#
loop_
_entity_poly.entity_id
_entity_poly.type
_entity_poly.pdbx_seq_one_letter_code
_entity_poly.pdbx_strand_id
1 'polypeptide(L)'
;MAKHVSCTSDDFEAYRQKNTGKYLVGLTKFPEAYLWPDLNLRDLSSKSLPIFVNSRGRNPPSAFAHTNINITHLATVSHAVEVPAFLPGYELFMDRDSADKYGRLVWWYE
;
A
#
# COMPACT_ATOMS: atom_id res chain seq x y z
N MET A 1 -27.46 -8.83 -0.67
CA MET A 1 -26.69 -9.48 0.41
C MET A 1 -25.22 -9.50 -0.01
N ALA A 2 -24.44 -8.50 0.40
CA ALA A 2 -23.00 -8.47 0.12
C ALA A 2 -22.29 -9.31 1.18
N LYS A 3 -21.70 -10.44 0.77
CA LYS A 3 -20.89 -11.28 1.66
C LYS A 3 -19.62 -10.50 2.00
N HIS A 4 -19.48 -10.17 3.27
CA HIS A 4 -18.22 -9.76 3.87
C HIS A 4 -17.24 -10.93 3.66
N VAL A 5 -16.28 -10.79 2.76
CA VAL A 5 -15.22 -11.79 2.60
C VAL A 5 -14.15 -11.43 3.62
N SER A 6 -14.31 -11.97 4.83
CA SER A 6 -13.22 -12.02 5.80
C SER A 6 -12.24 -13.09 5.34
N CYS A 7 -11.03 -12.70 4.96
CA CYS A 7 -9.94 -13.63 4.69
C CYS A 7 -9.68 -14.41 5.98
N THR A 8 -9.89 -15.73 5.96
CA THR A 8 -9.65 -16.58 7.11
C THR A 8 -8.18 -17.02 7.14
N SER A 9 -7.66 -17.40 8.33
CA SER A 9 -6.27 -17.87 8.48
C SER A 9 -5.95 -19.06 7.55
N ASP A 10 -6.95 -19.87 7.24
CA ASP A 10 -6.81 -21.03 6.36
C ASP A 10 -6.73 -20.63 4.87
N ASP A 11 -7.38 -19.53 4.47
CA ASP A 11 -7.24 -18.96 3.11
C ASP A 11 -5.82 -18.37 2.89
N PHE A 12 -5.21 -17.83 3.95
CA PHE A 12 -3.85 -17.31 3.92
C PHE A 12 -2.81 -18.44 3.78
N GLU A 13 -2.98 -19.56 4.49
CA GLU A 13 -2.10 -20.72 4.35
C GLU A 13 -2.27 -21.43 3.00
N ALA A 14 -3.48 -21.47 2.43
CA ALA A 14 -3.72 -21.96 1.07
C ALA A 14 -3.04 -21.08 0.00
N TYR A 15 -3.05 -19.74 0.19
CA TYR A 15 -2.28 -18.80 -0.64
C TYR A 15 -0.77 -19.03 -0.51
N ARG A 16 -0.29 -19.26 0.71
CA ARG A 16 1.12 -19.54 0.99
C ARG A 16 1.57 -20.82 0.31
N GLN A 17 0.87 -21.94 0.52
CA GLN A 17 1.26 -23.24 -0.05
C GLN A 17 1.23 -23.27 -1.58
N LYS A 18 0.32 -22.54 -2.23
CA LYS A 18 0.25 -22.48 -3.70
C LYS A 18 1.38 -21.64 -4.33
N ASN A 19 1.93 -20.69 -3.58
CA ASN A 19 2.97 -19.75 -4.06
C ASN A 19 4.37 -20.07 -3.51
N THR A 20 4.50 -20.99 -2.55
CA THR A 20 5.80 -21.39 -2.00
C THR A 20 6.45 -22.42 -2.91
N GLY A 21 6.96 -21.96 -4.05
CA GLY A 21 7.57 -22.86 -5.02
C GLY A 21 8.04 -22.22 -6.30
N LYS A 22 8.62 -21.00 -6.24
CA LYS A 22 9.66 -20.45 -7.14
C LYS A 22 9.69 -18.92 -7.00
N TYR A 23 10.85 -18.41 -6.62
CA TYR A 23 11.27 -17.00 -6.62
C TYR A 23 10.69 -16.18 -7.78
N LEU A 24 9.64 -15.39 -7.56
CA LEU A 24 9.25 -14.35 -8.51
C LEU A 24 8.71 -13.14 -7.72
N VAL A 25 9.35 -12.01 -7.94
CA VAL A 25 8.96 -10.69 -7.43
C VAL A 25 7.80 -10.19 -8.31
N GLY A 26 6.73 -9.61 -7.73
CA GLY A 26 5.59 -9.09 -8.50
C GLY A 26 4.52 -10.13 -8.86
N LEU A 27 4.24 -11.09 -7.96
CA LEU A 27 3.44 -12.29 -8.23
C LEU A 27 1.92 -12.10 -8.27
N THR A 28 1.37 -11.03 -7.70
CA THR A 28 -0.08 -10.85 -7.77
C THR A 28 -0.48 -10.38 -9.16
N LYS A 29 -1.58 -10.91 -9.69
CA LYS A 29 -2.25 -10.35 -10.87
C LYS A 29 -2.93 -9.00 -10.59
N PHE A 30 -2.91 -8.56 -9.32
CA PHE A 30 -3.60 -7.39 -8.82
C PHE A 30 -2.69 -6.56 -7.87
N PRO A 31 -1.52 -6.07 -8.33
CA PRO A 31 -0.64 -5.25 -7.50
C PRO A 31 -1.32 -3.96 -7.02
N GLU A 32 -2.30 -3.47 -7.77
CA GLU A 32 -3.08 -2.26 -7.48
C GLU A 32 -3.88 -2.38 -6.18
N ALA A 33 -4.30 -3.59 -5.81
CA ALA A 33 -5.01 -3.85 -4.55
C ALA A 33 -4.13 -3.59 -3.32
N TYR A 34 -2.81 -3.67 -3.47
CA TYR A 34 -1.83 -3.42 -2.42
C TYR A 34 -1.27 -1.99 -2.47
N LEU A 35 -1.29 -1.35 -3.64
CA LEU A 35 -0.86 0.04 -3.82
C LEU A 35 -1.94 1.06 -3.41
N TRP A 36 -3.23 0.69 -3.52
CA TRP A 36 -4.36 1.59 -3.28
C TRP A 36 -5.48 0.93 -2.47
N PRO A 37 -5.18 0.37 -1.29
CA PRO A 37 -6.13 -0.51 -0.59
C PRO A 37 -7.43 0.17 -0.18
N ASP A 38 -7.36 1.44 0.19
CA ASP A 38 -8.51 2.21 0.68
C ASP A 38 -9.33 2.85 -0.47
N LEU A 39 -8.99 2.56 -1.72
CA LEU A 39 -9.47 3.29 -2.89
C LEU A 39 -10.42 2.43 -3.74
N ASN A 40 -11.68 2.36 -3.34
CA ASN A 40 -12.71 1.66 -4.12
C ASN A 40 -13.13 2.51 -5.34
N LEU A 41 -12.62 2.15 -6.53
CA LEU A 41 -12.94 2.83 -7.80
C LEU A 41 -14.44 2.89 -8.10
N ARG A 42 -15.22 1.92 -7.63
CA ARG A 42 -16.67 1.90 -7.82
C ARG A 42 -17.35 2.99 -6.99
N ASP A 43 -16.89 3.19 -5.77
CA ASP A 43 -17.41 4.22 -4.88
C ASP A 43 -17.03 5.61 -5.40
N LEU A 44 -15.83 5.76 -5.97
CA LEU A 44 -15.28 6.98 -6.57
C LEU A 44 -15.97 7.44 -7.87
N SER A 45 -16.83 6.63 -8.47
CA SER A 45 -17.60 7.04 -9.66
C SER A 45 -18.74 8.04 -9.35
N SER A 46 -18.87 8.47 -8.09
CA SER A 46 -19.99 9.25 -7.57
C SER A 46 -19.54 10.54 -6.86
N LYS A 47 -20.42 11.13 -6.03
CA LYS A 47 -20.14 12.33 -5.22
C LYS A 47 -18.99 12.18 -4.22
N SER A 48 -18.53 10.95 -3.98
CA SER A 48 -17.42 10.63 -3.08
C SER A 48 -16.04 11.06 -3.62
N LEU A 49 -15.83 11.12 -4.95
CA LEU A 49 -14.54 11.49 -5.53
C LEU A 49 -14.15 12.94 -5.21
N PRO A 50 -15.03 13.95 -5.38
CA PRO A 50 -14.74 15.30 -4.91
C PRO A 50 -14.43 15.37 -3.41
N ILE A 51 -15.12 14.58 -2.58
CA ILE A 51 -14.90 14.52 -1.13
C ILE A 51 -13.52 13.92 -0.83
N PHE A 52 -13.17 12.81 -1.50
CA PHE A 52 -11.88 12.15 -1.38
C PHE A 52 -10.73 13.08 -1.78
N VAL A 53 -10.84 13.76 -2.93
CA VAL A 53 -9.84 14.73 -3.40
C VAL A 53 -9.73 15.91 -2.44
N ASN A 54 -10.85 16.46 -1.96
CA ASN A 54 -10.86 17.56 -1.00
C ASN A 54 -10.20 17.16 0.34
N SER A 55 -10.48 15.94 0.82
CA SER A 55 -9.86 15.40 2.03
C SER A 55 -8.34 15.25 1.85
N ARG A 56 -7.87 14.64 0.75
CA ARG A 56 -6.43 14.47 0.50
C ARG A 56 -5.70 15.77 0.22
N GLY A 57 -6.33 16.76 -0.42
CA GLY A 57 -5.73 18.07 -0.64
C GLY A 57 -5.47 18.84 0.66
N ARG A 58 -6.33 18.64 1.66
CA ARG A 58 -6.30 19.39 2.94
C ARG A 58 -5.52 18.71 4.08
N ASN A 59 -5.06 17.46 3.91
CA ASN A 59 -4.37 16.71 4.95
C ASN A 59 -2.97 16.23 4.49
N PRO A 60 -1.93 16.28 5.34
CA PRO A 60 -0.58 15.89 4.93
C PRO A 60 -0.51 14.43 4.50
N PRO A 61 0.37 14.05 3.55
CA PRO A 61 0.52 12.67 3.14
C PRO A 61 0.86 11.72 4.31
N SER A 62 1.57 12.19 5.34
CA SER A 62 1.80 11.46 6.60
C SER A 62 0.51 11.04 7.31
N ALA A 63 -0.58 11.82 7.23
CA ALA A 63 -1.88 11.47 7.82
C ALA A 63 -2.52 10.22 7.18
N PHE A 64 -2.11 9.87 5.97
CA PHE A 64 -2.59 8.68 5.25
C PHE A 64 -1.53 7.56 5.19
N ALA A 65 -0.26 7.87 5.43
CA ALA A 65 0.81 6.86 5.40
C ALA A 65 0.59 5.78 6.46
N HIS A 66 0.17 6.19 7.67
CA HIS A 66 -0.09 5.26 8.78
C HIS A 66 -1.23 4.28 8.47
N THR A 67 -2.27 4.69 7.74
CA THR A 67 -3.39 3.78 7.43
C THR A 67 -2.97 2.68 6.45
N ASN A 68 -1.96 2.96 5.61
CA ASN A 68 -1.47 2.02 4.60
C ASN A 68 -0.36 1.09 5.12
N ILE A 69 0.22 1.34 6.29
CA ILE A 69 1.44 0.65 6.76
C ILE A 69 1.30 -0.88 6.80
N ASN A 70 0.16 -1.38 7.30
CA ASN A 70 -0.09 -2.82 7.43
C ASN A 70 -0.19 -3.50 6.06
N ILE A 71 -0.76 -2.81 5.08
CA ILE A 71 -0.99 -3.34 3.74
C ILE A 71 0.30 -3.27 2.92
N THR A 72 1.08 -2.20 3.06
CA THR A 72 2.42 -2.10 2.49
C THR A 72 3.35 -3.17 3.05
N HIS A 73 3.30 -3.42 4.37
CA HIS A 73 4.04 -4.50 4.99
C HIS A 73 3.61 -5.87 4.43
N LEU A 74 2.29 -6.14 4.36
CA LEU A 74 1.76 -7.36 3.75
C LEU A 74 2.22 -7.53 2.30
N ALA A 75 2.15 -6.47 1.49
CA ALA A 75 2.57 -6.49 0.09
C ALA A 75 4.07 -6.84 -0.06
N THR A 76 4.89 -6.32 0.84
CA THR A 76 6.34 -6.52 0.86
C THR A 76 6.67 -7.96 1.27
N VAL A 77 6.13 -8.44 2.40
CA VAL A 77 6.44 -9.79 2.91
C VAL A 77 5.83 -10.91 2.07
N SER A 78 4.75 -10.63 1.34
CA SER A 78 4.13 -11.58 0.40
C SER A 78 4.68 -11.51 -1.01
N HIS A 79 5.64 -10.60 -1.28
CA HIS A 79 6.18 -10.32 -2.61
C HIS A 79 5.10 -10.00 -3.66
N ALA A 80 3.97 -9.43 -3.21
CA ALA A 80 2.87 -9.05 -4.07
C ALA A 80 3.28 -7.90 -5.01
N VAL A 81 4.04 -6.94 -4.49
CA VAL A 81 4.54 -5.79 -5.26
C VAL A 81 6.06 -5.90 -5.40
N GLU A 82 6.58 -5.53 -6.56
CA GLU A 82 8.02 -5.40 -6.77
C GLU A 82 8.58 -4.26 -5.92
N VAL A 83 9.52 -4.59 -5.04
CA VAL A 83 10.26 -3.59 -4.25
C VAL A 83 11.60 -3.35 -4.94
N PRO A 84 11.91 -2.11 -5.35
CA PRO A 84 13.18 -1.79 -5.96
C PRO A 84 14.36 -2.20 -5.06
N ALA A 85 15.40 -2.79 -5.65
CA ALA A 85 16.55 -3.31 -4.90
C ALA A 85 17.29 -2.26 -4.07
N PHE A 86 17.18 -0.97 -4.44
CA PHE A 86 17.80 0.13 -3.71
C PHE A 86 16.99 0.62 -2.50
N LEU A 87 15.72 0.22 -2.38
CA LEU A 87 14.80 0.75 -1.36
C LEU A 87 15.04 0.24 0.07
N PRO A 88 15.47 -1.02 0.31
CA PRO A 88 15.75 -1.50 1.66
C PRO A 88 16.75 -0.61 2.41
N GLY A 89 16.42 -0.22 3.64
CA GLY A 89 17.25 0.67 4.46
C GLY A 89 17.07 2.16 4.18
N TYR A 90 16.09 2.53 3.35
CA TYR A 90 15.67 3.91 3.16
C TYR A 90 14.28 4.18 3.75
N GLU A 91 14.07 5.41 4.20
CA GLU A 91 12.78 5.94 4.66
C GLU A 91 12.41 7.17 3.83
N LEU A 92 11.14 7.27 3.44
CA LEU A 92 10.61 8.41 2.69
C LEU A 92 9.94 9.40 3.66
N PHE A 93 10.48 10.59 3.80
CA PHE A 93 9.87 11.64 4.59
C PHE A 93 8.69 12.29 3.85
N MET A 94 7.53 12.27 4.50
CA MET A 94 6.25 12.71 3.95
C MET A 94 5.67 13.94 4.68
N ASP A 95 6.49 14.63 5.49
CA ASP A 95 6.06 15.78 6.28
C ASP A 95 5.96 17.08 5.48
N ARG A 96 5.03 17.94 5.92
CA ARG A 96 4.47 19.06 5.16
C ARG A 96 5.14 20.41 5.46
N ASP A 97 6.28 20.40 6.15
CA ASP A 97 6.89 21.65 6.62
C ASP A 97 7.49 22.49 5.48
N SER A 98 7.90 21.86 4.38
CA SER A 98 8.33 22.58 3.17
C SER A 98 8.41 21.67 1.93
N ALA A 99 8.21 22.24 0.73
CA ALA A 99 8.20 21.49 -0.53
C ALA A 99 9.56 20.84 -0.87
N ASP A 100 10.65 21.40 -0.37
CA ASP A 100 12.02 20.88 -0.50
C ASP A 100 12.30 19.67 0.40
N LYS A 101 11.53 19.47 1.48
CA LYS A 101 11.68 18.33 2.40
C LYS A 101 10.74 17.18 2.07
N TYR A 102 9.66 17.46 1.36
CA TYR A 102 8.67 16.46 0.98
C TYR A 102 9.24 15.47 -0.03
N GLY A 103 9.08 14.17 0.26
CA GLY A 103 9.54 13.11 -0.64
C GLY A 103 11.04 12.84 -0.56
N ARG A 104 11.74 13.33 0.47
CA ARG A 104 13.15 13.01 0.68
C ARG A 104 13.29 11.56 1.10
N LEU A 105 14.08 10.81 0.34
CA LEU A 105 14.49 9.45 0.67
C LEU A 105 15.78 9.52 1.50
N VAL A 106 15.75 9.02 2.73
CA VAL A 106 16.86 9.08 3.69
C VAL A 106 17.29 7.69 4.08
N TRP A 107 18.60 7.44 4.10
CA TRP A 107 19.16 6.15 4.46
C TRP A 107 19.29 6.03 5.99
N TRP A 108 18.95 4.87 6.56
CA TRP A 108 18.75 4.71 8.02
C TRP A 108 19.96 4.94 8.90
N TYR A 109 21.17 4.87 8.36
CA TYR A 109 22.40 5.02 9.14
C TYR A 109 23.26 6.21 8.67
N GLU A 110 22.61 7.17 8.00
CA GLU A 110 23.18 8.48 7.69
C GLU A 110 23.26 9.35 8.95
#